data_AF-A0A5B8AZH6-F1
#
_entry.id   AF-A0A5B8AZH6-F1
#
_cell.length_a   1.000
_cell.length_b   1.000
_cell.length_c   1.000
_cell.angle_alpha   90.00
_cell.angle_beta   90.00
_cell.angle_gamma   90.00
#
_symmetry.space_group_name_H-M   'P 1'
#
loop_
_entity.id
_entity.type
_entity.pdbx_description
1 polymer ?
#
loop_
_entity_poly.entity_id
_entity_poly.type
_entity_poly.pdbx_seq_one_letter_code
_entity_poly.pdbx_strand_id
1 'polypeptide(L)'
;MTRLALEPSEAAIGYCSRLSAAYGAPTLRDFCKHVDVPYMSLINPDSSALTAFANLGGVDVSDLSSRALIAKKDHYDIGGEVLTKRFIRHPGRGLFVCPACLLDDLEKGSGKPSTRPYLRVAWLCRSVRSCPTHNMRVVRLEVGVPYIASDLSALVRHSPEKLRKLVDEGEPLPESDFEAYVQGRLNGQNDGNSYLDGLPLHIAVKLTEIIGAQILFGHRVPMSRLQEDDLFAAGREGYRATRHGKEGIIDHLTTLTRRFMETEGPAGGQSIYGTLLDWLRNRPEFRHLAADHAAENLPVGPANNPFLTGYPRKLHSVQSASKEYGLHPKRVRRTVIQLGLADNNPELTDDRLLFDAVASATVFESLTQAMSSEAARQYTGIRRVTWQVLVQAGVFTPVMERTADGHCYEVYPRTDLDDFMDRMTCSVGARPTDACGILEAVRKARCSVVDAVQLILDGRMKFVGTVRNRRDFCSILISGTELRELAHQPGHGGNSLAQVQAALKTTDVTVRALTQHGHLACDTVINPINRRPQKIVHPDELKRFKETYVSLSELAKERKSQIGHLKRSFENEGIDPAIELGANAATFYRRSDVAQIAQSPEAGRGSILSQAAD
;
A
#
# COMPACT_ATOMS: atom_id res chain seq x y z
N MET A 1 40.68 -50.41 38.93
CA MET A 1 39.50 -49.70 38.40
C MET A 1 39.29 -50.13 36.97
N THR A 2 38.10 -50.60 36.63
CA THR A 2 37.75 -50.96 35.25
C THR A 2 37.52 -49.66 34.49
N ARG A 3 38.43 -49.33 33.56
CA ARG A 3 38.22 -48.18 32.67
C ARG A 3 37.30 -48.61 31.53
N LEU A 4 36.19 -47.91 31.36
CA LEU A 4 35.24 -48.11 30.26
C LEU A 4 35.15 -46.81 29.48
N ALA A 5 35.48 -46.87 28.19
CA ALA A 5 35.37 -45.73 27.29
C ALA A 5 33.89 -45.36 27.08
N LEU A 6 33.63 -44.07 26.99
CA LEU A 6 32.34 -43.52 26.60
C LEU A 6 32.20 -43.61 25.08
N GLU A 7 31.16 -44.28 24.57
CA GLU A 7 31.00 -44.49 23.12
C GLU A 7 30.50 -43.22 22.42
N PRO A 8 30.70 -43.07 21.10
CA PRO A 8 30.16 -41.94 20.34
C PRO A 8 28.65 -41.83 20.53
N SER A 9 28.17 -40.62 20.84
CA SER A 9 26.73 -40.34 21.03
C SER A 9 26.05 -41.18 22.12
N GLU A 10 26.80 -41.75 23.07
CA GLU A 10 26.23 -42.55 24.15
C GLU A 10 25.52 -41.70 25.21
N ALA A 11 24.26 -42.02 25.51
CA ALA A 11 23.51 -41.42 26.59
C ALA A 11 24.09 -41.80 27.97
N ALA A 12 24.10 -40.86 28.91
CA ALA A 12 24.70 -41.05 30.23
C ALA A 12 24.15 -42.27 31.00
N ILE A 13 22.84 -42.52 30.92
CA ILE A 13 22.21 -43.70 31.55
C ILE A 13 22.66 -45.02 30.90
N GLY A 14 22.91 -45.01 29.58
CA GLY A 14 23.47 -46.14 28.85
C GLY A 14 24.89 -46.46 29.29
N TYR A 15 25.71 -45.42 29.45
CA TYR A 15 27.06 -45.54 30.00
C TYR A 15 27.04 -46.15 31.41
N CYS A 16 26.17 -45.64 32.29
CA CYS A 16 26.04 -46.17 33.66
C CYS A 16 25.65 -47.66 33.67
N SER A 17 24.72 -48.05 32.79
CA SER A 17 24.30 -49.44 32.60
C SER A 17 25.48 -50.33 32.16
N ARG A 18 26.26 -49.92 31.16
CA ARG A 18 27.45 -50.67 30.73
C ARG A 18 28.54 -50.71 31.78
N LEU A 19 28.77 -49.61 32.50
CA LEU A 19 29.74 -49.56 33.59
C LEU A 19 29.38 -50.58 34.69
N SER A 20 28.10 -50.63 35.07
CA SER A 20 27.61 -51.62 36.04
C SER A 20 27.88 -53.06 35.58
N ALA A 21 27.67 -53.35 34.30
CA ALA A 21 27.95 -54.65 33.71
C ALA A 21 29.46 -54.95 33.64
N ALA A 22 30.29 -53.94 33.45
CA ALA A 22 31.75 -54.07 33.44
C ALA A 22 32.30 -54.47 34.82
N TYR A 23 31.72 -53.91 35.89
CA TYR A 23 31.96 -54.30 37.28
C TYR A 23 31.29 -55.63 37.69
N GLY A 24 30.55 -56.28 36.79
CA GLY A 24 29.94 -57.59 37.01
C GLY A 24 28.63 -57.55 37.80
N ALA A 25 28.02 -56.37 37.97
CA ALA A 25 26.74 -56.28 38.66
C ALA A 25 25.60 -56.95 37.85
N PRO A 26 24.63 -57.59 38.52
CA PRO A 26 23.47 -58.18 37.86
C PRO A 26 22.57 -57.12 37.23
N THR A 27 22.39 -55.98 37.92
CA THR A 27 21.62 -54.83 37.45
C THR A 27 22.30 -53.52 37.84
N LEU A 28 22.00 -52.45 37.11
CA LEU A 28 22.39 -51.08 37.44
C LEU A 28 21.87 -50.67 38.82
N ARG A 29 20.65 -51.10 39.18
CA ARG A 29 20.06 -50.84 40.50
C ARG A 29 20.86 -51.47 41.63
N ASP A 30 21.38 -52.68 41.44
CA ASP A 30 22.21 -53.33 42.46
C ASP A 30 23.59 -52.70 42.52
N PHE A 31 24.16 -52.32 41.37
CA PHE A 31 25.41 -51.56 41.35
C PHE A 31 25.30 -50.22 42.09
N CYS A 32 24.22 -49.46 41.86
CA CYS A 32 23.88 -48.24 42.60
C CYS A 32 23.95 -48.43 44.13
N LYS A 33 23.43 -49.56 44.65
CA LYS A 33 23.50 -49.86 46.09
C LYS A 33 24.94 -50.09 46.57
N HIS A 34 25.78 -50.70 45.74
CA HIS A 34 27.18 -50.98 46.09
C HIS A 34 28.06 -49.72 46.11
N VAL A 35 27.73 -48.72 45.29
CA VAL A 35 28.49 -47.47 45.18
C VAL A 35 27.83 -46.30 45.92
N ASP A 36 26.79 -46.58 46.71
CA ASP A 36 26.01 -45.60 47.48
C ASP A 36 25.47 -44.42 46.62
N VAL A 37 24.96 -44.73 45.44
CA VAL A 37 24.31 -43.76 44.54
C VAL A 37 22.82 -44.10 44.41
N PRO A 38 21.89 -43.17 44.68
CA PRO A 38 20.47 -43.43 44.49
C PRO A 38 20.14 -43.79 43.03
N TYR A 39 19.49 -44.93 42.77
CA TYR A 39 19.14 -45.32 41.40
C TYR A 39 18.32 -44.24 40.65
N MET A 40 17.42 -43.56 41.38
CA MET A 40 16.59 -42.52 40.79
C MET A 40 17.38 -41.28 40.34
N SER A 41 18.55 -41.01 40.91
CA SER A 41 19.44 -39.93 40.47
C SER A 41 20.28 -40.29 39.25
N LEU A 42 20.10 -41.47 38.64
CA LEU A 42 20.57 -41.78 37.28
C LEU A 42 19.44 -41.67 36.26
N ILE A 43 18.22 -41.98 36.67
CA ILE A 43 17.01 -41.86 35.84
C ILE A 43 16.61 -40.39 35.66
N ASN A 44 16.73 -39.60 36.73
CA ASN A 44 16.64 -38.15 36.72
C ASN A 44 18.00 -37.62 37.21
N PRO A 45 18.98 -37.49 36.30
CA PRO A 45 20.36 -37.22 36.65
C PRO A 45 20.55 -35.95 37.45
N ASP A 46 21.28 -36.07 38.57
CA ASP A 46 21.87 -34.95 39.29
C ASP A 46 23.39 -34.94 39.14
N SER A 47 24.02 -33.80 39.48
CA SER A 47 25.46 -33.61 39.32
C SER A 47 26.29 -34.59 40.16
N SER A 48 25.79 -34.99 41.34
CA SER A 48 26.52 -35.88 42.24
C SER A 48 26.61 -37.31 41.69
N ALA A 49 25.50 -37.82 41.15
CA ALA A 49 25.42 -39.16 40.59
C ALA A 49 26.26 -39.30 39.32
N LEU A 50 26.21 -38.29 38.44
CA LEU A 50 27.04 -38.25 37.24
C LEU A 50 28.53 -38.16 37.57
N THR A 51 28.90 -37.35 38.58
CA THR A 51 30.29 -37.25 39.04
C THR A 51 30.80 -38.57 39.59
N ALA A 52 29.99 -39.27 40.39
CA ALA A 52 30.35 -40.58 40.94
C ALA A 52 30.60 -41.61 39.83
N PHE A 53 29.70 -41.72 38.85
CA PHE A 53 29.86 -42.67 37.73
C PHE A 53 31.00 -42.30 36.78
N ALA A 54 31.21 -41.02 36.52
CA ALA A 54 32.35 -40.54 35.73
C ALA A 54 33.69 -40.92 36.39
N ASN A 55 33.82 -40.70 37.70
CA ASN A 55 35.01 -41.08 38.47
C ASN A 55 35.23 -42.59 38.50
N LEU A 56 34.16 -43.38 38.68
CA LEU A 56 34.22 -44.85 38.71
C LEU A 56 34.66 -45.45 37.36
N GLY A 57 34.25 -44.84 36.26
CA GLY A 57 34.57 -45.28 34.90
C GLY A 57 35.81 -44.65 34.29
N GLY A 58 36.31 -43.56 34.88
CA GLY A 58 37.49 -42.82 34.41
C GLY A 58 37.20 -41.97 33.18
N VAL A 59 36.02 -41.36 33.08
CA VAL A 59 35.60 -40.46 31.99
C VAL A 59 35.45 -39.03 32.51
N ASP A 60 35.51 -38.06 31.60
CA ASP A 60 35.29 -36.66 31.94
C ASP A 60 33.83 -36.43 32.38
N VAL A 61 33.65 -35.70 33.49
CA VAL A 61 32.32 -35.42 34.04
C VAL A 61 31.52 -34.56 33.07
N SER A 62 32.15 -33.62 32.36
CA SER A 62 31.46 -32.74 31.42
C SER A 62 31.00 -33.50 30.17
N ASP A 63 31.82 -34.43 29.67
CA ASP A 63 31.47 -35.31 28.55
C ASP A 63 30.27 -36.20 28.90
N LEU A 64 30.25 -36.80 30.10
CA LEU A 64 29.11 -37.60 30.55
C LEU A 64 27.87 -36.72 30.76
N SER A 65 28.05 -35.53 31.35
CA SER A 65 26.95 -34.62 31.67
C SER A 65 26.28 -34.04 30.42
N SER A 66 27.05 -33.76 29.37
CA SER A 66 26.51 -33.27 28.08
C SER A 66 25.60 -34.29 27.39
N ARG A 67 25.62 -35.56 27.81
CA ARG A 67 24.81 -36.64 27.22
C ARG A 67 23.74 -37.16 28.19
N ALA A 68 23.52 -36.45 29.28
CA ALA A 68 22.50 -36.75 30.27
C ALA A 68 21.18 -36.04 29.94
N LEU A 69 20.06 -36.71 30.19
CA LEU A 69 18.73 -36.10 30.12
C LEU A 69 18.43 -35.39 31.44
N ILE A 70 18.75 -34.11 31.55
CA ILE A 70 18.64 -33.35 32.79
C ILE A 70 17.26 -32.70 32.88
N ALA A 71 16.50 -33.04 33.93
CA ALA A 71 15.24 -32.35 34.22
C ALA A 71 15.52 -30.95 34.78
N LYS A 72 14.89 -29.93 34.19
CA LYS A 72 14.80 -28.57 34.71
C LYS A 72 13.37 -28.31 35.17
N LYS A 73 13.10 -27.12 35.71
CA LYS A 73 11.78 -26.76 36.28
C LYS A 73 10.63 -27.02 35.30
N ASP A 74 10.77 -26.56 34.05
CA ASP A 74 9.70 -26.58 33.05
C ASP A 74 10.08 -27.28 31.72
N HIS A 75 11.31 -27.78 31.61
CA HIS A 75 11.84 -28.43 30.40
C HIS A 75 12.90 -29.48 30.75
N TYR A 76 13.41 -30.16 29.73
CA TYR A 76 14.55 -31.07 29.81
C TYR A 76 15.71 -30.50 28.99
N ASP A 77 16.93 -30.78 29.42
CA ASP A 77 18.16 -30.42 28.73
C ASP A 77 18.92 -31.69 28.32
N ILE A 78 19.43 -31.71 27.10
CA ILE A 78 20.39 -32.71 26.62
C ILE A 78 21.46 -31.96 25.83
N GLY A 79 22.70 -31.93 26.31
CA GLY A 79 23.81 -31.30 25.59
C GLY A 79 23.64 -29.80 25.35
N GLY A 80 22.90 -29.11 26.23
CA GLY A 80 22.52 -27.71 26.05
C GLY A 80 21.26 -27.49 25.20
N GLU A 81 20.68 -28.56 24.64
CA GLU A 81 19.44 -28.47 23.87
C GLU A 81 18.20 -28.58 24.75
N VAL A 82 17.31 -27.60 24.59
CA VAL A 82 16.06 -27.51 25.35
C VAL A 82 14.97 -28.33 24.68
N LEU A 83 14.44 -29.31 25.42
CA LEU A 83 13.37 -30.21 25.02
C LEU A 83 12.17 -30.13 25.97
N THR A 84 10.95 -30.28 25.45
CA THR A 84 9.76 -30.40 26.31
C THR A 84 9.39 -31.87 26.51
N LYS A 85 8.64 -32.17 27.57
CA LYS A 85 8.21 -33.54 27.92
C LYS A 85 7.58 -34.32 26.76
N ARG A 86 6.93 -33.64 25.80
CA ARG A 86 6.31 -34.28 24.63
C ARG A 86 7.32 -34.87 23.64
N PHE A 87 8.54 -34.31 23.60
CA PHE A 87 9.62 -34.75 22.71
C PHE A 87 10.57 -35.74 23.38
N ILE A 88 10.34 -36.12 24.64
CA ILE A 88 11.25 -36.97 25.40
C ILE A 88 10.71 -38.40 25.51
N ARG A 89 11.55 -39.36 25.13
CA ARG A 89 11.43 -40.78 25.48
C ARG A 89 12.22 -41.01 26.76
N HIS A 90 11.56 -40.79 27.89
CA HIS A 90 12.21 -40.81 29.21
C HIS A 90 12.68 -42.23 29.57
N PRO A 91 13.96 -42.45 29.92
CA PRO A 91 14.51 -43.79 30.24
C PRO A 91 13.74 -44.52 31.34
N GLY A 92 13.22 -43.79 32.33
CA GLY A 92 12.36 -44.33 33.40
C GLY A 92 11.01 -44.92 32.92
N ARG A 93 10.64 -44.74 31.64
CA ARG A 93 9.42 -45.32 31.03
C ARG A 93 9.74 -46.40 30.01
N GLY A 94 10.99 -46.84 29.92
CA GLY A 94 11.47 -47.82 28.95
C GLY A 94 12.40 -47.20 27.92
N LEU A 95 13.26 -48.03 27.35
CA LEU A 95 14.25 -47.63 26.35
C LEU A 95 13.70 -47.80 24.94
N PHE A 96 14.07 -46.87 24.08
CA PHE A 96 13.84 -46.94 22.65
C PHE A 96 15.17 -47.16 21.95
N VAL A 97 15.23 -48.09 21.01
CA VAL A 97 16.47 -48.55 20.40
C VAL A 97 16.25 -48.97 18.96
N CYS A 98 17.33 -48.94 18.17
CA CYS A 98 17.41 -49.76 16.97
C CYS A 98 17.95 -51.14 17.37
N PRO A 99 17.17 -52.24 17.21
CA PRO A 99 17.62 -53.57 17.61
C PRO A 99 18.81 -54.05 16.76
N ALA A 100 18.89 -53.66 15.48
CA ALA A 100 20.01 -53.99 14.61
C ALA A 100 21.32 -53.29 15.05
N CYS A 101 21.27 -52.03 15.49
CA CYS A 101 22.43 -51.39 16.13
C CYS A 101 22.92 -52.16 17.35
N LEU A 102 22.01 -52.66 18.20
CA LEU A 102 22.41 -53.41 19.38
C LEU A 102 23.04 -54.77 19.01
N LEU A 103 22.56 -55.43 17.96
CA LEU A 103 23.21 -56.66 17.43
C LEU A 103 24.59 -56.35 16.85
N ASP A 104 24.71 -55.29 16.06
CA ASP A 104 26.00 -54.81 15.54
C ASP A 104 26.98 -54.52 16.67
N ASP A 105 26.53 -53.86 17.75
CA ASP A 105 27.36 -53.61 18.92
C ASP A 105 27.80 -54.92 19.59
N LEU A 106 26.88 -55.89 19.75
CA LEU A 106 27.21 -57.20 20.33
C LEU A 106 28.27 -57.92 19.50
N GLU A 107 28.16 -57.87 18.18
CA GLU A 107 29.05 -58.58 17.24
C GLU A 107 30.40 -57.90 17.08
N LYS A 108 30.40 -56.57 16.90
CA LYS A 108 31.59 -55.78 16.51
C LYS A 108 32.25 -55.08 17.70
N GLY A 109 31.56 -54.94 18.83
CA GLY A 109 32.06 -54.22 20.00
C GLY A 109 33.20 -54.94 20.73
N SER A 110 34.03 -54.17 21.42
CA SER A 110 35.15 -54.69 22.21
C SER A 110 34.76 -54.98 23.67
N GLY A 111 35.49 -55.89 24.33
CA GLY A 111 35.24 -56.25 25.74
C GLY A 111 34.15 -57.30 25.93
N LYS A 112 33.56 -57.36 27.14
CA LYS A 112 32.54 -58.35 27.50
C LYS A 112 31.25 -58.11 26.72
N PRO A 113 30.54 -59.14 26.23
CA PRO A 113 29.29 -58.95 25.45
C PRO A 113 28.26 -58.03 26.11
N SER A 114 28.09 -58.11 27.43
CA SER A 114 27.16 -57.27 28.19
C SER A 114 27.54 -55.78 28.27
N THR A 115 28.79 -55.42 27.94
CA THR A 115 29.29 -54.04 27.97
C THR A 115 29.45 -53.44 26.58
N ARG A 116 29.08 -54.15 25.51
CA ARG A 116 29.22 -53.64 24.13
C ARG A 116 28.05 -52.75 23.70
N PRO A 117 26.78 -53.15 23.90
CA PRO A 117 25.64 -52.37 23.45
C PRO A 117 25.51 -51.09 24.24
N TYR A 118 25.31 -49.98 23.54
CA TYR A 118 25.18 -48.67 24.17
C TYR A 118 23.92 -47.93 23.70
N LEU A 119 23.37 -47.10 24.59
CA LEU A 119 22.17 -46.34 24.29
C LEU A 119 22.57 -45.06 23.55
N ARG A 120 22.13 -44.86 22.30
CA ARG A 120 22.38 -43.59 21.61
C ARG A 120 21.48 -42.49 22.18
N VAL A 121 22.06 -41.31 22.40
CA VAL A 121 21.38 -40.12 22.94
C VAL A 121 20.20 -39.69 22.07
N ALA A 122 20.34 -39.81 20.74
CA ALA A 122 19.30 -39.54 19.77
C ALA A 122 17.98 -40.27 20.06
N TRP A 123 18.03 -41.50 20.57
CA TRP A 123 16.84 -42.30 20.84
C TRP A 123 16.03 -41.81 22.04
N LEU A 124 16.59 -40.90 22.86
CA LEU A 124 15.87 -40.19 23.92
C LEU A 124 14.93 -39.12 23.34
N CYS A 125 15.13 -38.70 22.08
CA CYS A 125 14.26 -37.75 21.41
C CYS A 125 13.18 -38.49 20.60
N ARG A 126 11.92 -38.15 20.85
CA ARG A 126 10.75 -38.73 20.16
C ARG A 126 10.72 -38.41 18.67
N SER A 127 11.32 -37.28 18.27
CA SER A 127 11.37 -36.86 16.87
C SER A 127 12.32 -37.70 16.03
N VAL A 128 13.23 -38.46 16.66
CA VAL A 128 14.05 -39.48 16.01
C VAL A 128 13.30 -40.82 16.03
N ARG A 129 12.74 -41.19 14.89
CA ARG A 129 11.89 -42.36 14.66
C ARG A 129 12.59 -43.43 13.85
N SER A 130 13.56 -43.06 13.03
CA SER A 130 14.37 -43.95 12.19
C SER A 130 15.79 -44.13 12.74
N CYS A 131 16.45 -45.18 12.28
CA CYS A 131 17.88 -45.40 12.46
C CYS A 131 18.62 -45.11 11.13
N PRO A 132 19.62 -44.20 11.11
CA PRO A 132 20.40 -43.92 9.89
C PRO A 132 21.18 -45.13 9.36
N THR A 133 21.68 -45.98 10.25
CA THR A 133 22.57 -47.08 9.88
C THR A 133 21.81 -48.23 9.25
N HIS A 134 20.63 -48.55 9.78
CA HIS A 134 19.85 -49.74 9.39
C HIS A 134 18.57 -49.41 8.64
N ASN A 135 18.24 -48.12 8.46
CA ASN A 135 17.03 -47.64 7.78
C ASN A 135 15.76 -48.33 8.30
N MET A 136 15.64 -48.44 9.63
CA MET A 136 14.53 -49.10 10.30
C MET A 136 14.00 -48.26 11.45
N ARG A 137 12.76 -48.53 11.85
CA ARG A 137 12.11 -47.82 12.96
C ARG A 137 12.81 -48.12 14.29
N VAL A 138 13.01 -47.07 15.07
CA VAL A 138 13.41 -47.14 16.48
C VAL A 138 12.21 -47.62 17.29
N VAL A 139 12.35 -48.76 17.96
CA VAL A 139 11.27 -49.42 18.69
C VAL A 139 11.50 -49.38 20.19
N ARG A 140 10.41 -49.45 20.95
CA ARG A 140 10.50 -49.60 22.41
C ARG A 140 10.97 -51.02 22.72
N LEU A 141 12.04 -51.14 23.50
CA LEU A 141 12.51 -52.41 24.01
C LEU A 141 11.62 -52.84 25.18
N GLU A 142 10.56 -53.59 24.88
CA GLU A 142 9.68 -54.13 25.92
C GLU A 142 10.30 -55.38 26.52
N VAL A 143 10.58 -55.36 27.81
CA VAL A 143 11.11 -56.51 28.52
C VAL A 143 10.18 -56.72 29.70
N GLY A 144 9.66 -57.94 29.88
CA GLY A 144 8.63 -58.28 30.86
C GLY A 144 9.08 -58.18 32.32
N VAL A 145 10.10 -57.36 32.58
CA VAL A 145 10.83 -57.23 33.82
C VAL A 145 10.94 -55.73 34.13
N PRO A 146 9.92 -55.11 34.77
CA PRO A 146 9.86 -53.66 34.95
C PRO A 146 11.04 -53.04 35.71
N TYR A 147 11.70 -53.81 36.59
CA TYR A 147 12.79 -53.28 37.44
C TYR A 147 14.12 -53.05 36.70
N ILE A 148 14.29 -53.58 35.49
CA ILE A 148 15.45 -53.35 34.58
C ILE A 148 15.11 -52.51 33.35
N ALA A 149 13.91 -51.91 33.30
CA ALA A 149 13.42 -51.22 32.09
C ALA A 149 14.29 -50.04 31.61
N SER A 150 15.21 -49.54 32.43
CA SER A 150 16.15 -48.47 32.09
C SER A 150 17.62 -48.94 32.02
N ASP A 151 17.86 -50.24 32.15
CA ASP A 151 19.19 -50.85 32.25
C ASP A 151 19.48 -51.67 30.98
N LEU A 152 19.98 -51.00 29.93
CA LEU A 152 20.20 -51.60 28.62
C LEU A 152 21.04 -52.89 28.67
N SER A 153 22.17 -52.87 29.37
CA SER A 153 23.06 -54.02 29.50
C SER A 153 22.38 -55.21 30.18
N ALA A 154 21.52 -54.99 31.18
CA ALA A 154 20.73 -56.07 31.75
C ALA A 154 19.64 -56.54 30.78
N LEU A 155 18.94 -55.64 30.09
CA LEU A 155 17.90 -55.99 29.11
C LEU A 155 18.45 -56.88 28.00
N VAL A 156 19.57 -56.48 27.39
CA VAL A 156 20.22 -57.23 26.32
C VAL A 156 20.68 -58.60 26.81
N ARG A 157 21.26 -58.68 28.02
CA ARG A 157 21.71 -59.94 28.63
C ARG A 157 20.57 -60.94 28.85
N HIS A 158 19.40 -60.45 29.28
CA HIS A 158 18.26 -61.31 29.62
C HIS A 158 17.45 -61.77 28.40
N SER A 159 17.56 -61.09 27.25
CA SER A 159 16.70 -61.38 26.10
C SER A 159 17.38 -61.15 24.74
N PRO A 160 18.53 -61.80 24.46
CA PRO A 160 19.23 -61.64 23.19
C PRO A 160 18.41 -62.15 21.99
N GLU A 161 17.68 -63.25 22.13
CA GLU A 161 16.83 -63.78 21.05
C GLU A 161 15.65 -62.84 20.72
N LYS A 162 15.19 -62.06 21.70
CA LYS A 162 14.16 -61.05 21.46
C LYS A 162 14.68 -59.90 20.59
N LEU A 163 15.97 -59.56 20.69
CA LEU A 163 16.57 -58.55 19.80
C LEU A 163 16.59 -59.03 18.35
N ARG A 164 16.98 -60.29 18.11
CA ARG A 164 16.95 -60.89 16.76
C ARG A 164 15.54 -60.85 16.18
N LYS A 165 14.55 -61.29 16.96
CA LYS A 165 13.15 -61.22 16.56
C LYS A 165 12.69 -59.79 16.22
N LEU A 166 13.10 -58.79 17.00
CA LEU A 166 12.79 -57.38 16.73
C LEU A 166 13.49 -56.83 15.48
N VAL A 167 14.62 -57.41 15.06
CA VAL A 167 15.25 -57.10 13.77
C VAL A 167 14.44 -57.72 12.63
N ASP A 168 14.09 -59.01 12.75
CA ASP A 168 13.35 -59.75 11.72
C ASP A 168 11.94 -59.16 11.48
N GLU A 169 11.27 -58.72 12.56
CA GLU A 169 9.94 -58.07 12.53
C GLU A 169 10.03 -56.54 12.33
N GLY A 170 11.25 -56.01 12.17
CA GLY A 170 11.51 -54.58 12.11
C GLY A 170 10.87 -53.90 10.91
N GLU A 171 10.24 -52.75 11.13
CA GLU A 171 9.65 -51.94 10.05
C GLU A 171 10.72 -51.11 9.33
N PRO A 172 10.87 -51.22 8.00
CA PRO A 172 11.76 -50.36 7.22
C PRO A 172 11.32 -48.90 7.28
N LEU A 173 12.24 -48.02 7.64
CA LEU A 173 12.03 -46.58 7.71
C LEU A 173 13.37 -45.86 7.46
N PRO A 174 13.65 -45.42 6.22
CA PRO A 174 14.84 -44.65 5.92
C PRO A 174 14.88 -43.34 6.70
N GLU A 175 16.07 -42.91 7.08
CA GLU A 175 16.25 -41.65 7.77
C GLU A 175 15.83 -40.46 6.91
N SER A 176 15.22 -39.46 7.55
CA SER A 176 14.95 -38.16 6.94
C SER A 176 16.03 -37.13 7.29
N ASP A 177 16.30 -36.20 6.37
CA ASP A 177 17.19 -35.04 6.61
C ASP A 177 16.82 -34.27 7.90
N PHE A 178 15.53 -34.25 8.25
CA PHE A 178 15.04 -33.67 9.50
C PHE A 178 15.57 -34.39 10.73
N GLU A 179 15.54 -35.72 10.73
CA GLU A 179 16.06 -36.51 11.84
C GLU A 179 17.57 -36.44 11.92
N ALA A 180 18.26 -36.39 10.77
CA ALA A 180 19.71 -36.15 10.72
C ALA A 180 20.06 -34.80 11.39
N TYR A 181 19.30 -33.74 11.10
CA TYR A 181 19.42 -32.43 11.76
C TYR A 181 19.22 -32.51 13.28
N VAL A 182 18.13 -33.15 13.73
CA VAL A 182 17.84 -33.32 15.17
C VAL A 182 18.95 -34.12 15.86
N GLN A 183 19.46 -35.16 15.22
CA GLN A 183 20.56 -35.97 15.74
C GLN A 183 21.86 -35.19 15.80
N GLY A 184 22.17 -34.38 14.78
CA GLY A 184 23.30 -33.47 14.79
C GLY A 184 23.25 -32.54 15.99
N ARG A 185 22.13 -31.84 16.18
CA ARG A 185 21.90 -30.91 17.29
C ARG A 185 22.11 -31.57 18.67
N LEU A 186 21.55 -32.77 18.87
CA LEU A 186 21.72 -33.53 20.12
C LEU A 186 23.16 -34.00 20.38
N ASN A 187 23.99 -34.05 19.34
CA ASN A 187 25.41 -34.36 19.41
C ASN A 187 26.30 -33.10 19.40
N GLY A 188 25.72 -31.90 19.56
CA GLY A 188 26.45 -30.63 19.53
C GLY A 188 26.91 -30.20 18.14
N GLN A 189 26.29 -30.73 17.08
CA GLN A 189 26.57 -30.37 15.70
C GLN A 189 25.45 -29.49 15.15
N ASN A 190 25.83 -28.39 14.49
CA ASN A 190 24.91 -27.52 13.77
C ASN A 190 25.02 -27.81 12.27
N ASP A 191 23.90 -27.73 11.55
CA ASP A 191 23.84 -28.00 10.10
C ASP A 191 24.18 -26.76 9.26
N GLY A 192 24.41 -25.60 9.91
CA GLY A 192 24.68 -24.33 9.26
C GLY A 192 23.43 -23.51 8.96
N ASN A 193 22.24 -24.02 9.30
CA ASN A 193 21.01 -23.25 9.26
C ASN A 193 20.94 -22.33 10.48
N SER A 194 21.63 -21.20 10.39
CA SER A 194 21.73 -20.18 11.46
C SER A 194 20.38 -19.79 12.09
N TYR A 195 19.29 -19.90 11.32
CA TYR A 195 17.96 -19.61 11.82
C TYR A 195 17.42 -20.71 12.73
N LEU A 196 17.39 -21.97 12.28
CA LEU A 196 16.92 -23.08 13.10
C LEU A 196 17.89 -23.39 14.24
N ASP A 197 19.20 -23.24 14.00
CA ASP A 197 20.26 -23.35 15.00
C ASP A 197 20.12 -22.34 16.13
N GLY A 198 19.65 -21.13 15.82
CA GLY A 198 19.37 -20.09 16.82
C GLY A 198 18.11 -20.35 17.67
N LEU A 199 17.27 -21.31 17.29
CA LEU A 199 16.07 -21.67 18.05
C LEU A 199 16.37 -22.81 19.03
N PRO A 200 15.72 -22.83 20.22
CA PRO A 200 15.71 -24.02 21.07
C PRO A 200 15.22 -25.23 20.28
N LEU A 201 15.87 -26.40 20.39
CA LEU A 201 15.57 -27.57 19.55
C LEU A 201 14.08 -27.94 19.50
N HIS A 202 13.37 -27.92 20.64
CA HIS A 202 11.92 -28.20 20.65
C HIS A 202 11.07 -27.20 19.85
N ILE A 203 11.51 -25.95 19.71
CA ILE A 203 10.85 -24.92 18.90
C ILE A 203 11.12 -25.20 17.43
N ALA A 204 12.38 -25.46 17.05
CA ALA A 204 12.75 -25.82 15.68
C ALA A 204 11.97 -27.06 15.21
N VAL A 205 12.04 -28.15 15.99
CA VAL A 205 11.30 -29.39 15.72
C VAL A 205 9.80 -29.13 15.56
N LYS A 206 9.19 -28.39 16.50
CA LYS A 206 7.73 -28.20 16.46
C LYS A 206 7.29 -27.32 15.30
N LEU A 207 8.03 -26.25 15.03
CA LEU A 207 7.77 -25.36 13.90
C LEU A 207 7.85 -26.13 12.57
N THR A 208 8.92 -26.90 12.40
CA THR A 208 9.13 -27.76 11.23
C THR A 208 7.99 -28.78 11.07
N GLU A 209 7.64 -29.52 12.13
CA GLU A 209 6.51 -30.46 12.09
C GLU A 209 5.18 -29.76 11.78
N ILE A 210 4.92 -28.55 12.31
CA ILE A 210 3.69 -27.79 12.01
C ILE A 210 3.65 -27.40 10.53
N ILE A 211 4.73 -26.83 10.00
CA ILE A 211 4.80 -26.39 8.60
C ILE A 211 4.57 -27.60 7.67
N GLY A 212 5.27 -28.71 7.89
CA GLY A 212 5.08 -29.91 7.08
C GLY A 212 3.68 -30.51 7.22
N ALA A 213 3.09 -30.48 8.41
CA ALA A 213 1.70 -30.91 8.59
C ALA A 213 0.71 -30.02 7.82
N GLN A 214 0.94 -28.71 7.79
CA GLN A 214 0.12 -27.78 7.01
C GLN A 214 0.26 -28.01 5.50
N ILE A 215 1.45 -28.37 5.03
CA ILE A 215 1.72 -28.72 3.63
C ILE A 215 1.00 -30.01 3.25
N LEU A 216 1.12 -31.08 4.06
CA LEU A 216 0.63 -32.41 3.73
C LEU A 216 -0.85 -32.64 4.04
N PHE A 217 -1.33 -32.11 5.16
CA PHE A 217 -2.66 -32.43 5.71
C PHE A 217 -3.59 -31.21 5.82
N GLY A 218 -3.12 -30.04 5.38
CA GLY A 218 -3.88 -28.80 5.34
C GLY A 218 -3.66 -27.86 6.53
N HIS A 219 -3.82 -26.55 6.30
CA HIS A 219 -3.38 -25.50 7.22
C HIS A 219 -4.02 -25.50 8.62
N ARG A 220 -5.18 -26.15 8.80
CA ARG A 220 -5.91 -26.28 10.09
C ARG A 220 -5.81 -27.66 10.73
N VAL A 221 -4.91 -28.53 10.26
CA VAL A 221 -4.78 -29.88 10.83
C VAL A 221 -4.37 -29.81 12.30
N PRO A 222 -5.13 -30.42 13.24
CA PRO A 222 -4.72 -30.44 14.63
C PRO A 222 -3.55 -31.39 14.83
N MET A 223 -2.42 -30.89 15.35
CA MET A 223 -1.23 -31.72 15.60
C MET A 223 -1.48 -32.92 16.53
N SER A 224 -2.54 -32.87 17.35
CA SER A 224 -2.91 -33.96 18.25
C SER A 224 -3.57 -35.15 17.56
N ARG A 225 -3.99 -35.01 16.29
CA ARG A 225 -4.59 -36.11 15.51
C ARG A 225 -3.54 -36.91 14.72
N LEU A 226 -2.36 -36.33 14.51
CA LEU A 226 -1.27 -36.93 13.74
C LEU A 226 -0.64 -38.11 14.50
N GLN A 227 -0.50 -39.24 13.82
CA GLN A 227 0.20 -40.40 14.33
C GLN A 227 1.72 -40.28 14.10
N GLU A 228 2.51 -41.25 14.58
CA GLU A 228 3.98 -41.21 14.44
C GLU A 228 4.43 -41.12 12.98
N ASP A 229 3.74 -41.79 12.06
CA ASP A 229 4.08 -41.78 10.62
C ASP A 229 3.71 -40.46 9.96
N ASP A 230 2.57 -39.88 10.36
CA ASP A 230 2.19 -38.54 9.91
C ASP A 230 3.20 -37.50 10.39
N LEU A 231 3.67 -37.62 11.64
CA LEU A 231 4.67 -36.71 12.21
C LEU A 231 6.05 -36.91 11.58
N PHE A 232 6.42 -38.15 11.23
CA PHE A 232 7.62 -38.43 10.44
C PHE A 232 7.55 -37.75 9.07
N ALA A 233 6.45 -37.94 8.34
CA ALA A 233 6.24 -37.34 7.03
C ALA A 233 6.20 -35.80 7.11
N ALA A 234 5.52 -35.26 8.12
CA ALA A 234 5.46 -33.82 8.38
C ALA A 234 6.83 -33.25 8.75
N GLY A 235 7.61 -33.91 9.60
CA GLY A 235 8.97 -33.48 9.92
C GLY A 235 9.84 -33.40 8.65
N ARG A 236 9.81 -34.45 7.82
CA ARG A 236 10.55 -34.49 6.55
C ARG A 236 10.15 -33.38 5.59
N GLU A 237 8.85 -33.20 5.35
CA GLU A 237 8.37 -32.19 4.40
C GLU A 237 8.55 -30.77 4.93
N GLY A 238 8.30 -30.56 6.22
CA GLY A 238 8.54 -29.27 6.86
C GLY A 238 10.00 -28.87 6.87
N TYR A 239 10.91 -29.84 6.95
CA TYR A 239 12.35 -29.55 6.94
C TYR A 239 12.83 -29.09 5.57
N ARG A 240 12.25 -29.63 4.48
CA ARG A 240 12.51 -29.11 3.13
C ARG A 240 12.15 -27.64 2.98
N ALA A 241 11.10 -27.16 3.65
CA ALA A 241 10.78 -25.75 3.69
C ALA A 241 11.71 -24.96 4.63
N THR A 242 11.89 -25.44 5.86
CA THR A 242 12.59 -24.70 6.93
C THR A 242 14.12 -24.73 6.85
N ARG A 243 14.71 -25.64 6.06
CA ARG A 243 16.18 -25.70 5.84
C ARG A 243 16.78 -24.45 5.19
N HIS A 244 15.93 -23.63 4.57
CA HIS A 244 16.32 -22.33 3.97
C HIS A 244 16.25 -21.17 4.98
N GLY A 245 16.07 -21.46 6.27
CA GLY A 245 15.99 -20.47 7.33
C GLY A 245 14.71 -19.62 7.28
N LYS A 246 14.83 -18.33 7.63
CA LYS A 246 13.67 -17.41 7.72
C LYS A 246 12.94 -17.28 6.39
N GLU A 247 13.65 -17.28 5.26
CA GLU A 247 13.07 -17.14 3.92
C GLU A 247 12.12 -18.30 3.60
N GLY A 248 12.51 -19.54 3.87
CA GLY A 248 11.65 -20.70 3.63
C GLY A 248 10.37 -20.70 4.48
N ILE A 249 10.42 -20.13 5.69
CA ILE A 249 9.23 -19.91 6.52
C ILE A 249 8.34 -18.83 5.90
N ILE A 250 8.92 -17.70 5.48
CA ILE A 250 8.20 -16.60 4.82
C ILE A 250 7.53 -17.09 3.52
N ASP A 251 8.19 -17.93 2.72
CA ASP A 251 7.65 -18.50 1.50
C ASP A 251 6.43 -19.40 1.77
N HIS A 252 6.48 -20.20 2.84
CA HIS A 252 5.34 -20.99 3.29
C HIS A 252 4.18 -20.09 3.74
N LEU A 253 4.45 -19.06 4.54
CA LEU A 253 3.42 -18.11 4.98
C LEU A 253 2.80 -17.34 3.80
N THR A 254 3.61 -16.98 2.81
CA THR A 254 3.17 -16.32 1.57
C THR A 254 2.26 -17.25 0.78
N THR A 255 2.60 -18.54 0.73
CA THR A 255 1.76 -19.57 0.09
C THR A 255 0.41 -19.73 0.80
N LEU A 256 0.38 -19.69 2.13
CA LEU A 256 -0.86 -19.68 2.90
C LEU A 256 -1.71 -18.44 2.60
N THR A 257 -1.10 -17.25 2.56
CA THR A 257 -1.80 -16.01 2.20
C THR A 257 -2.35 -16.07 0.77
N ARG A 258 -1.57 -16.54 -0.21
CA ARG A 258 -2.02 -16.67 -1.60
C ARG A 258 -3.24 -17.58 -1.72
N ARG A 259 -3.18 -18.78 -1.12
CA ARG A 259 -4.32 -19.71 -1.09
C ARG A 259 -5.54 -19.09 -0.42
N PHE A 260 -5.34 -18.30 0.64
CA PHE A 260 -6.43 -17.59 1.27
C PHE A 260 -7.06 -16.54 0.35
N MET A 261 -6.25 -15.84 -0.45
CA MET A 261 -6.75 -14.86 -1.42
C MET A 261 -7.68 -15.48 -2.46
N GLU A 262 -7.50 -16.76 -2.80
CA GLU A 262 -8.35 -17.53 -3.71
C GLU A 262 -9.69 -17.99 -3.09
N THR A 263 -9.91 -17.77 -1.80
CA THR A 263 -11.15 -18.16 -1.10
C THR A 263 -12.10 -16.99 -0.90
N GLU A 264 -13.41 -17.26 -0.76
CA GLU A 264 -14.44 -16.24 -0.51
C GLU A 264 -14.66 -15.92 1.00
N GLY A 265 -13.93 -16.59 1.90
CA GLY A 265 -14.13 -16.43 3.35
C GLY A 265 -13.59 -15.11 3.93
N PRO A 266 -14.09 -14.66 5.10
CA PRO A 266 -13.61 -13.44 5.75
C PRO A 266 -12.12 -13.55 6.13
N ALA A 267 -11.40 -12.43 6.05
CA ALA A 267 -10.00 -12.35 6.45
C ALA A 267 -9.83 -12.46 7.97
N GLY A 268 -9.21 -13.56 8.41
CA GLY A 268 -8.83 -13.78 9.79
C GLY A 268 -7.49 -14.49 9.92
N GLY A 269 -6.73 -14.19 10.97
CA GLY A 269 -5.44 -14.86 11.20
C GLY A 269 -5.58 -16.40 11.27
N GLN A 270 -6.69 -16.88 11.86
CA GLN A 270 -6.98 -18.32 11.93
C GLN A 270 -7.29 -18.93 10.55
N SER A 271 -7.91 -18.17 9.64
CA SER A 271 -8.23 -18.68 8.31
C SER A 271 -7.03 -18.80 7.39
N ILE A 272 -5.94 -18.12 7.74
CA ILE A 272 -4.71 -18.09 6.95
C ILE A 272 -3.67 -19.02 7.59
N TYR A 273 -3.29 -18.75 8.83
CA TYR A 273 -2.17 -19.44 9.50
C TYR A 273 -2.60 -20.67 10.29
N GLY A 274 -3.90 -20.86 10.55
CA GLY A 274 -4.47 -22.05 11.18
C GLY A 274 -3.67 -22.56 12.39
N THR A 275 -3.23 -23.82 12.31
CA THR A 275 -2.51 -24.52 13.38
C THR A 275 -1.25 -23.80 13.86
N LEU A 276 -0.54 -23.09 12.97
CA LEU A 276 0.63 -22.30 13.34
C LEU A 276 0.25 -21.17 14.28
N LEU A 277 -0.83 -20.44 13.99
CA LEU A 277 -1.29 -19.35 14.86
C LEU A 277 -1.72 -19.87 16.24
N ASP A 278 -2.40 -21.01 16.30
CA ASP A 278 -2.79 -21.63 17.59
C ASP A 278 -1.57 -21.99 18.44
N TRP A 279 -0.51 -22.46 17.81
CA TRP A 279 0.74 -22.77 18.49
C TRP A 279 1.47 -21.50 18.98
N LEU A 280 1.49 -20.44 18.16
CA LEU A 280 2.14 -19.16 18.47
C LEU A 280 1.39 -18.33 19.52
N ARG A 281 0.05 -18.44 19.61
CA ARG A 281 -0.75 -17.76 20.65
C ARG A 281 -0.30 -18.10 22.08
N ASN A 282 0.19 -19.32 22.27
CA ASN A 282 0.69 -19.80 23.56
C ASN A 282 2.20 -19.51 23.75
N ARG A 283 2.82 -18.78 22.82
CA ARG A 283 4.27 -18.51 22.71
C ARG A 283 4.53 -17.09 22.19
N PRO A 284 4.14 -16.05 22.95
CA PRO A 284 4.26 -14.67 22.51
C PRO A 284 5.71 -14.27 22.16
N GLU A 285 6.72 -14.91 22.76
CA GLU A 285 8.14 -14.71 22.45
C GLU A 285 8.51 -15.08 20.99
N PHE A 286 7.77 -16.02 20.39
CA PHE A 286 7.96 -16.45 19.00
C PHE A 286 6.90 -15.87 18.04
N ARG A 287 6.06 -14.93 18.48
CA ARG A 287 5.01 -14.34 17.63
C ARG A 287 5.55 -13.68 16.36
N HIS A 288 6.77 -13.17 16.42
CA HIS A 288 7.47 -12.50 15.31
C HIS A 288 7.59 -13.41 14.08
N LEU A 289 7.62 -14.75 14.27
CA LEU A 289 7.64 -15.75 13.19
C LEU A 289 6.53 -15.57 12.16
N ALA A 290 5.35 -15.10 12.58
CA ALA A 290 4.23 -14.84 11.68
C ALA A 290 3.75 -13.39 11.70
N ALA A 291 3.96 -12.65 12.79
CA ALA A 291 3.49 -11.27 12.94
C ALA A 291 4.16 -10.32 11.93
N ASP A 292 5.46 -10.47 11.67
CA ASP A 292 6.19 -9.67 10.66
C ASP A 292 5.52 -9.81 9.29
N HIS A 293 5.37 -11.05 8.84
CA HIS A 293 4.75 -11.36 7.55
C HIS A 293 3.29 -10.91 7.48
N ALA A 294 2.51 -11.10 8.55
CA ALA A 294 1.12 -10.70 8.61
C ALA A 294 0.95 -9.18 8.50
N ALA A 295 1.80 -8.41 9.20
CA ALA A 295 1.75 -6.95 9.15
C ALA A 295 2.08 -6.40 7.76
N GLU A 296 2.90 -7.11 6.99
CA GLU A 296 3.32 -6.70 5.65
C GLU A 296 2.37 -7.14 4.54
N ASN A 297 1.75 -8.30 4.67
CA ASN A 297 1.03 -8.94 3.57
C ASN A 297 -0.48 -9.03 3.77
N LEU A 298 -1.00 -8.65 4.94
CA LEU A 298 -2.42 -8.80 5.26
C LEU A 298 -3.06 -7.49 5.75
N PRO A 299 -4.37 -7.31 5.50
CA PRO A 299 -5.13 -6.13 5.94
C PRO A 299 -5.50 -6.19 7.43
N VAL A 300 -4.52 -6.40 8.29
CA VAL A 300 -4.69 -6.63 9.73
C VAL A 300 -3.93 -5.57 10.53
N GLY A 301 -4.48 -5.18 11.67
CA GLY A 301 -3.86 -4.19 12.56
C GLY A 301 -4.05 -4.52 14.03
N PRO A 302 -3.40 -3.75 14.93
CA PRO A 302 -3.33 -4.08 16.35
C PRO A 302 -4.66 -3.88 17.09
N ALA A 303 -5.51 -2.96 16.60
CA ALA A 303 -6.74 -2.53 17.27
C ALA A 303 -7.71 -3.69 17.63
N ASN A 304 -7.70 -4.78 16.86
CA ASN A 304 -8.59 -5.93 17.06
C ASN A 304 -7.85 -7.26 17.12
N ASN A 305 -6.53 -7.25 17.28
CA ASN A 305 -5.74 -8.48 17.30
C ASN A 305 -4.51 -8.38 18.23
N PRO A 306 -4.60 -8.90 19.47
CA PRO A 306 -3.48 -8.92 20.41
C PRO A 306 -2.21 -9.59 19.88
N PHE A 307 -2.33 -10.49 18.90
CA PHE A 307 -1.19 -11.12 18.25
C PHE A 307 -0.28 -10.09 17.53
N LEU A 308 -0.89 -9.00 17.04
CA LEU A 308 -0.24 -7.94 16.27
C LEU A 308 0.04 -6.69 17.11
N THR A 309 -0.02 -6.77 18.44
CA THR A 309 0.36 -5.64 19.30
C THR A 309 1.78 -5.18 18.98
N GLY A 310 1.97 -3.88 18.74
CA GLY A 310 3.25 -3.30 18.31
C GLY A 310 3.54 -3.36 16.81
N TYR A 311 2.65 -3.94 16.00
CA TYR A 311 2.75 -3.93 14.54
C TYR A 311 1.68 -2.99 13.95
N PRO A 312 2.05 -1.84 13.37
CA PRO A 312 1.09 -0.96 12.72
C PRO A 312 0.49 -1.63 11.48
N ARG A 313 -0.74 -1.25 11.14
CA ARG A 313 -1.39 -1.71 9.91
C ARG A 313 -0.71 -1.06 8.71
N LYS A 314 -0.18 -1.87 7.78
CA LYS A 314 0.40 -1.38 6.51
C LYS A 314 -0.58 -1.46 5.33
N LEU A 315 -1.49 -2.43 5.35
CA LEU A 315 -2.47 -2.64 4.29
C LEU A 315 -3.90 -2.53 4.83
N HIS A 316 -4.79 -1.99 4.00
CA HIS A 316 -6.22 -2.05 4.19
C HIS A 316 -6.84 -2.91 3.10
N SER A 317 -7.83 -3.73 3.46
CA SER A 317 -8.91 -4.12 2.56
C SER A 317 -10.03 -3.09 2.62
N VAL A 318 -10.91 -3.07 1.61
CA VAL A 318 -12.13 -2.23 1.62
C VAL A 318 -12.91 -2.46 2.91
N GLN A 319 -13.06 -3.72 3.34
CA GLN A 319 -13.78 -4.07 4.55
C GLN A 319 -13.08 -3.58 5.83
N SER A 320 -11.76 -3.67 5.90
CA SER A 320 -10.99 -3.19 7.06
C SER A 320 -11.04 -1.67 7.20
N ALA A 321 -10.95 -0.93 6.09
CA ALA A 321 -11.03 0.53 6.08
C ALA A 321 -12.47 1.01 6.35
N SER A 322 -13.48 0.32 5.81
CA SER A 322 -14.89 0.59 6.12
C SER A 322 -15.16 0.56 7.62
N LYS A 323 -14.65 -0.46 8.33
CA LYS A 323 -14.81 -0.59 9.78
C LYS A 323 -14.04 0.48 10.56
N GLU A 324 -12.84 0.83 10.11
CA GLU A 324 -11.97 1.78 10.80
C GLU A 324 -12.45 3.23 10.67
N TYR A 325 -12.83 3.64 9.46
CA TYR A 325 -13.28 5.00 9.17
C TYR A 325 -14.80 5.18 9.26
N GLY A 326 -15.56 4.12 9.57
CA GLY A 326 -17.02 4.17 9.67
C GLY A 326 -17.73 4.48 8.34
N LEU A 327 -17.09 4.17 7.20
CA LEU A 327 -17.60 4.44 5.86
C LEU A 327 -18.25 3.20 5.25
N HIS A 328 -19.26 3.38 4.40
CA HIS A 328 -19.89 2.25 3.70
C HIS A 328 -18.90 1.57 2.72
N PRO A 329 -18.81 0.23 2.64
CA PRO A 329 -17.82 -0.48 1.79
C PRO A 329 -17.81 -0.03 0.33
N LYS A 330 -18.99 0.10 -0.29
CA LYS A 330 -19.13 0.64 -1.67
C LYS A 330 -18.46 2.00 -1.87
N ARG A 331 -18.52 2.88 -0.86
CA ARG A 331 -17.89 4.21 -0.90
C ARG A 331 -16.36 4.06 -0.86
N VAL A 332 -15.85 3.28 0.10
CA VAL A 332 -14.42 2.99 0.24
C VAL A 332 -13.84 2.39 -1.04
N ARG A 333 -14.48 1.35 -1.60
CA ARG A 333 -14.04 0.69 -2.84
C ARG A 333 -13.92 1.67 -4.00
N ARG A 334 -14.92 2.54 -4.17
CA ARG A 334 -14.93 3.52 -5.24
C ARG A 334 -13.86 4.60 -5.02
N THR A 335 -13.66 5.06 -3.78
CA THR A 335 -12.59 6.00 -3.42
C THR A 335 -11.23 5.45 -3.83
N VAL A 336 -10.89 4.22 -3.43
CA VAL A 336 -9.55 3.67 -3.71
C VAL A 336 -9.30 3.46 -5.19
N ILE A 337 -10.32 3.07 -5.95
CA ILE A 337 -10.23 2.94 -7.41
C ILE A 337 -10.04 4.31 -8.08
N GLN A 338 -10.84 5.30 -7.70
CA GLN A 338 -10.80 6.64 -8.31
C GLN A 338 -9.47 7.36 -8.05
N LEU A 339 -8.87 7.13 -6.88
CA LEU A 339 -7.57 7.71 -6.52
C LEU A 339 -6.37 6.88 -7.01
N GLY A 340 -6.60 5.77 -7.71
CA GLY A 340 -5.53 4.89 -8.19
C GLY A 340 -4.76 4.17 -7.07
N LEU A 341 -5.36 4.05 -5.88
CA LEU A 341 -4.77 3.32 -4.75
C LEU A 341 -4.93 1.79 -4.88
N ALA A 342 -5.85 1.35 -5.74
CA ALA A 342 -6.05 -0.04 -6.12
C ALA A 342 -6.66 -0.14 -7.52
N ASP A 343 -6.35 -1.22 -8.23
CA ASP A 343 -6.92 -1.50 -9.54
C ASP A 343 -8.41 -1.85 -9.45
N ASN A 344 -9.17 -1.43 -10.46
CA ASN A 344 -10.57 -1.81 -10.59
C ASN A 344 -10.70 -3.27 -11.06
N ASN A 345 -10.62 -4.21 -10.12
CA ASN A 345 -10.90 -5.62 -10.38
C ASN A 345 -12.27 -6.01 -9.80
N PRO A 346 -13.30 -6.24 -10.63
CA PRO A 346 -14.64 -6.60 -10.16
C PRO A 346 -14.74 -8.02 -9.60
N GLU A 347 -13.78 -8.91 -9.89
CA GLU A 347 -13.75 -10.29 -9.37
C GLU A 347 -13.32 -10.35 -7.90
N LEU A 348 -12.57 -9.34 -7.42
CA LEU A 348 -12.10 -9.30 -6.04
C LEU A 348 -13.22 -8.86 -5.10
N THR A 349 -13.44 -9.63 -4.02
CA THR A 349 -14.33 -9.22 -2.93
C THR A 349 -13.74 -8.04 -2.13
N ASP A 350 -14.57 -7.37 -1.32
CA ASP A 350 -14.14 -6.24 -0.50
C ASP A 350 -13.09 -6.62 0.56
N ASP A 351 -12.99 -7.89 0.94
CA ASP A 351 -11.95 -8.41 1.82
C ASP A 351 -10.62 -8.71 1.09
N ARG A 352 -10.60 -8.66 -0.26
CA ARG A 352 -9.44 -9.02 -1.10
C ARG A 352 -8.85 -7.84 -1.86
N LEU A 353 -9.64 -6.80 -2.10
CA LEU A 353 -9.13 -5.57 -2.70
C LEU A 353 -8.31 -4.82 -1.65
N LEU A 354 -6.99 -4.99 -1.73
CA LEU A 354 -6.02 -4.39 -0.82
C LEU A 354 -5.44 -3.09 -1.36
N PHE A 355 -5.09 -2.17 -0.47
CA PHE A 355 -4.41 -0.92 -0.76
C PHE A 355 -3.58 -0.46 0.45
N ASP A 356 -2.66 0.47 0.22
CA ASP A 356 -1.76 0.98 1.26
C ASP A 356 -2.53 1.78 2.33
N ALA A 357 -2.35 1.41 3.60
CA ALA A 357 -3.05 2.06 4.70
C ALA A 357 -2.46 3.42 5.08
N VAL A 358 -1.15 3.58 4.94
CA VAL A 358 -0.44 4.81 5.30
C VAL A 358 -0.68 5.89 4.26
N ALA A 359 -0.56 5.55 2.97
CA ALA A 359 -0.79 6.46 1.86
C ALA A 359 -2.26 6.92 1.76
N SER A 360 -3.21 6.12 2.27
CA SER A 360 -4.64 6.44 2.19
C SER A 360 -5.22 7.10 3.44
N ALA A 361 -4.48 7.16 4.55
CA ALA A 361 -4.98 7.65 5.84
C ALA A 361 -5.56 9.07 5.76
N THR A 362 -4.79 10.03 5.26
CA THR A 362 -5.20 11.44 5.16
C THR A 362 -6.49 11.61 4.35
N VAL A 363 -6.62 10.86 3.26
CA VAL A 363 -7.81 10.89 2.38
C VAL A 363 -9.03 10.37 3.14
N PHE A 364 -8.91 9.22 3.80
CA PHE A 364 -10.03 8.62 4.51
C PHE A 364 -10.45 9.43 5.73
N GLU A 365 -9.50 10.00 6.49
CA GLU A 365 -9.77 10.95 7.56
C GLU A 365 -10.56 12.15 7.04
N SER A 366 -10.12 12.74 5.93
CA SER A 366 -10.82 13.87 5.28
C SER A 366 -12.25 13.48 4.84
N LEU A 367 -12.43 12.26 4.32
CA LEU A 367 -13.73 11.74 3.89
C LEU A 367 -14.72 11.52 5.04
N THR A 368 -14.25 11.22 6.25
CA THR A 368 -15.12 11.09 7.43
C THR A 368 -15.77 12.42 7.81
N GLN A 369 -15.09 13.54 7.56
CA GLN A 369 -15.58 14.90 7.83
C GLN A 369 -16.16 15.58 6.58
N ALA A 370 -16.16 14.90 5.43
CA ALA A 370 -16.56 15.50 4.17
C ALA A 370 -18.09 15.59 4.04
N MET A 371 -18.53 16.72 3.50
CA MET A 371 -19.93 17.05 3.27
C MET A 371 -20.30 16.88 1.79
N SER A 372 -21.55 16.49 1.52
CA SER A 372 -22.07 16.55 0.14
C SER A 372 -22.10 17.99 -0.37
N SER A 373 -22.11 18.17 -1.69
CA SER A 373 -22.32 19.48 -2.33
C SER A 373 -23.51 20.27 -1.76
N GLU A 374 -24.61 19.60 -1.38
CA GLU A 374 -25.75 20.26 -0.75
C GLU A 374 -25.48 20.71 0.68
N ALA A 375 -24.89 19.83 1.51
CA ALA A 375 -24.53 20.17 2.88
C ALA A 375 -23.43 21.25 2.93
N ALA A 376 -22.43 21.19 2.06
CA ALA A 376 -21.36 22.19 1.95
C ALA A 376 -21.92 23.58 1.58
N ARG A 377 -22.91 23.63 0.70
CA ARG A 377 -23.63 24.87 0.36
C ARG A 377 -24.42 25.45 1.53
N GLN A 378 -25.12 24.61 2.27
CA GLN A 378 -25.84 25.04 3.47
C GLN A 378 -24.87 25.54 4.54
N TYR A 379 -23.75 24.84 4.70
CA TYR A 379 -22.69 25.16 5.66
C TYR A 379 -22.03 26.51 5.37
N THR A 380 -21.67 26.76 4.11
CA THR A 380 -21.01 28.01 3.67
C THR A 380 -21.99 29.16 3.37
N GLY A 381 -23.29 28.87 3.27
CA GLY A 381 -24.33 29.83 2.87
C GLY A 381 -24.28 30.23 1.39
N ILE A 382 -23.67 29.39 0.52
CA ILE A 382 -23.54 29.67 -0.91
C ILE A 382 -24.75 29.11 -1.70
N ARG A 383 -25.34 29.96 -2.55
CA ARG A 383 -26.46 29.58 -3.43
C ARG A 383 -26.00 28.63 -4.53
N ARG A 384 -26.92 27.78 -5.05
CA ARG A 384 -26.63 26.71 -6.03
C ARG A 384 -25.80 27.16 -7.22
N VAL A 385 -26.25 28.21 -7.90
CA VAL A 385 -25.61 28.70 -9.13
C VAL A 385 -24.20 29.20 -8.84
N THR A 386 -24.04 29.97 -7.76
CA THR A 386 -22.73 30.48 -7.34
C THR A 386 -21.78 29.35 -6.94
N TRP A 387 -22.28 28.34 -6.23
CA TRP A 387 -21.48 27.17 -5.86
C TRP A 387 -20.95 26.43 -7.09
N GLN A 388 -21.82 26.14 -8.07
CA GLN A 388 -21.42 25.46 -9.30
C GLN A 388 -20.34 26.23 -10.06
N VAL A 389 -20.48 27.56 -10.14
CA VAL A 389 -19.49 28.43 -10.79
C VAL A 389 -18.14 28.41 -10.06
N LEU A 390 -18.14 28.40 -8.72
CA LEU A 390 -16.91 28.35 -7.91
C LEU A 390 -16.21 26.98 -8.00
N VAL A 391 -16.96 25.88 -7.99
CA VAL A 391 -16.44 24.52 -8.21
C VAL A 391 -15.83 24.40 -9.60
N GLN A 392 -16.55 24.86 -10.65
CA GLN A 392 -16.06 24.82 -12.03
C GLN A 392 -14.81 25.67 -12.24
N ALA A 393 -14.65 26.74 -11.46
CA ALA A 393 -13.46 27.58 -11.46
C ALA A 393 -12.30 27.02 -10.61
N GLY A 394 -12.47 25.86 -9.97
CA GLY A 394 -11.44 25.22 -9.14
C GLY A 394 -11.23 25.87 -7.77
N VAL A 395 -12.17 26.70 -7.29
CA VAL A 395 -12.09 27.30 -5.94
C VAL A 395 -12.34 26.26 -4.86
N PHE A 396 -13.26 25.33 -5.11
CA PHE A 396 -13.48 24.16 -4.26
C PHE A 396 -13.13 22.91 -5.06
N THR A 397 -12.13 22.16 -4.61
CA THR A 397 -11.75 20.89 -5.23
C THR A 397 -12.39 19.75 -4.43
N PRO A 398 -13.26 18.93 -5.03
CA PRO A 398 -13.84 17.81 -4.32
C PRO A 398 -12.80 16.69 -4.13
N VAL A 399 -12.84 16.01 -2.98
CA VAL A 399 -11.97 14.84 -2.72
C VAL A 399 -12.38 13.64 -3.57
N MET A 400 -13.66 13.56 -3.95
CA MET A 400 -14.14 12.61 -4.96
C MET A 400 -14.97 13.34 -5.99
N GLU A 401 -14.70 13.09 -7.25
CA GLU A 401 -15.51 13.63 -8.34
C GLU A 401 -16.81 12.86 -8.49
N ARG A 402 -17.83 13.56 -9.01
CA ARG A 402 -19.09 12.94 -9.38
C ARG A 402 -18.88 11.96 -10.52
N THR A 403 -19.32 10.72 -10.34
CA THR A 403 -19.27 9.71 -11.39
C THR A 403 -20.43 9.86 -12.37
N ALA A 404 -20.24 9.46 -13.63
CA ALA A 404 -21.23 9.57 -14.70
C ALA A 404 -22.53 8.79 -14.42
N ASP A 405 -22.45 7.73 -13.61
CA ASP A 405 -23.58 6.92 -13.15
C ASP A 405 -24.41 7.59 -12.03
N GLY A 406 -23.98 8.75 -11.51
CA GLY A 406 -24.69 9.52 -10.49
C GLY A 406 -24.71 8.89 -9.09
N HIS A 407 -24.02 7.77 -8.88
CA HIS A 407 -23.97 7.05 -7.60
C HIS A 407 -22.87 7.54 -6.65
N CYS A 408 -21.94 8.37 -7.12
CA CYS A 408 -20.99 9.11 -6.29
C CYS A 408 -21.29 10.61 -6.37
N TYR A 409 -21.36 11.27 -5.22
CA TYR A 409 -21.53 12.71 -5.14
C TYR A 409 -20.19 13.36 -4.79
N GLU A 410 -19.96 14.55 -5.32
CA GLU A 410 -18.85 15.40 -4.88
C GLU A 410 -18.95 15.64 -3.38
N VAL A 411 -17.85 15.32 -2.69
CA VAL A 411 -17.70 15.54 -1.27
C VAL A 411 -16.54 16.50 -1.00
N TYR A 412 -16.78 17.41 -0.06
CA TYR A 412 -15.90 18.51 0.27
C TYR A 412 -15.53 18.43 1.76
N PRO A 413 -14.25 18.29 2.12
CA PRO A 413 -13.80 18.26 3.51
C PRO A 413 -14.26 19.51 4.24
N ARG A 414 -14.71 19.34 5.48
CA ARG A 414 -15.10 20.48 6.31
C ARG A 414 -13.94 21.45 6.53
N THR A 415 -12.73 20.93 6.71
CA THR A 415 -11.49 21.71 6.86
C THR A 415 -11.29 22.69 5.71
N ASP A 416 -11.47 22.23 4.47
CA ASP A 416 -11.27 23.07 3.28
C ASP A 416 -12.32 24.19 3.19
N LEU A 417 -13.55 23.90 3.63
CA LEU A 417 -14.62 24.90 3.71
C LEU A 417 -14.33 25.92 4.81
N ASP A 418 -13.83 25.48 5.95
CA ASP A 418 -13.45 26.34 7.07
C ASP A 418 -12.26 27.25 6.69
N ASP A 419 -11.21 26.70 6.09
CA ASP A 419 -10.04 27.43 5.59
C ASP A 419 -10.45 28.46 4.52
N PHE A 420 -11.35 28.08 3.61
CA PHE A 420 -11.90 29.01 2.63
C PHE A 420 -12.61 30.19 3.31
N MET A 421 -13.50 29.91 4.27
CA MET A 421 -14.24 30.94 4.99
C MET A 421 -13.31 31.84 5.81
N ASP A 422 -12.26 31.29 6.40
CA ASP A 422 -11.28 32.06 7.18
C ASP A 422 -10.46 32.98 6.27
N ARG A 423 -9.93 32.47 5.16
CA ARG A 423 -9.22 33.30 4.16
C ARG A 423 -10.09 34.42 3.59
N MET A 424 -11.37 34.12 3.35
CA MET A 424 -12.36 35.11 2.90
C MET A 424 -12.72 36.16 3.96
N THR A 425 -12.27 36.01 5.21
CA THR A 425 -12.56 36.93 6.32
C THR A 425 -11.33 37.54 6.99
N CYS A 426 -10.11 37.16 6.57
CA CYS A 426 -8.85 37.62 7.18
C CYS A 426 -8.51 39.11 6.96
N SER A 427 -8.98 39.76 5.89
CA SER A 427 -8.51 41.11 5.51
C SER A 427 -9.42 42.24 6.01
N VAL A 428 -9.21 42.68 7.25
CA VAL A 428 -10.04 43.73 7.88
C VAL A 428 -9.42 45.12 7.68
N GLY A 429 -10.01 45.93 6.80
CA GLY A 429 -9.68 47.34 6.61
C GLY A 429 -10.67 48.28 7.32
N ALA A 430 -10.45 49.59 7.20
CA ALA A 430 -11.46 50.58 7.57
C ALA A 430 -12.70 50.45 6.67
N ARG A 431 -13.91 50.40 7.26
CA ARG A 431 -15.15 50.20 6.51
C ARG A 431 -15.42 51.37 5.56
N PRO A 432 -15.43 51.15 4.24
CA PRO A 432 -15.77 52.19 3.29
C PRO A 432 -17.28 52.45 3.25
N THR A 433 -17.68 53.65 2.82
CA THR A 433 -19.09 54.05 2.73
C THR A 433 -19.89 53.24 1.71
N ASP A 434 -19.23 52.63 0.73
CA ASP A 434 -19.84 51.82 -0.33
C ASP A 434 -19.85 50.30 -0.04
N ALA A 435 -19.46 49.90 1.19
CA ALA A 435 -19.41 48.50 1.59
C ALA A 435 -20.77 47.81 1.41
N CYS A 436 -20.81 46.78 0.56
CA CYS A 436 -22.01 45.98 0.28
C CYS A 436 -21.67 44.49 0.17
N GLY A 437 -22.70 43.63 0.15
CA GLY A 437 -22.50 42.19 0.07
C GLY A 437 -21.80 41.79 -1.24
N ILE A 438 -20.98 40.73 -1.22
CA ILE A 438 -20.17 40.28 -2.38
C ILE A 438 -20.98 40.17 -3.69
N LEU A 439 -22.19 39.60 -3.66
CA LEU A 439 -23.03 39.45 -4.85
C LEU A 439 -23.57 40.79 -5.39
N GLU A 440 -23.76 41.78 -4.52
CA GLU A 440 -24.17 43.12 -4.90
C GLU A 440 -22.98 43.89 -5.50
N ALA A 441 -21.80 43.78 -4.87
CA ALA A 441 -20.56 44.37 -5.37
C ALA A 441 -20.21 43.85 -6.76
N VAL A 442 -20.29 42.54 -7.00
CA VAL A 442 -20.07 41.91 -8.31
C VAL A 442 -21.03 42.50 -9.37
N ARG A 443 -22.30 42.72 -9.02
CA ARG A 443 -23.30 43.32 -9.93
C ARG A 443 -22.96 44.79 -10.25
N LYS A 444 -22.50 45.56 -9.26
CA LYS A 444 -22.09 46.97 -9.43
C LYS A 444 -20.80 47.09 -10.25
N ALA A 445 -19.85 46.18 -10.03
CA ALA A 445 -18.56 46.12 -10.72
C ALA A 445 -18.63 45.50 -12.12
N ARG A 446 -19.72 44.78 -12.46
CA ARG A 446 -19.89 44.03 -13.71
C ARG A 446 -18.78 42.99 -13.96
N CYS A 447 -18.29 42.36 -12.89
CA CYS A 447 -17.30 41.28 -12.96
C CYS A 447 -17.95 39.91 -12.69
N SER A 448 -17.15 38.84 -12.73
CA SER A 448 -17.61 37.51 -12.30
C SER A 448 -17.51 37.37 -10.78
N VAL A 449 -18.29 36.46 -10.18
CA VAL A 449 -18.15 36.14 -8.75
C VAL A 449 -16.81 35.44 -8.47
N VAL A 450 -16.30 34.67 -9.44
CA VAL A 450 -14.99 34.01 -9.35
C VAL A 450 -13.88 35.04 -9.22
N ASP A 451 -13.93 36.10 -10.03
CA ASP A 451 -12.92 37.17 -10.03
C ASP A 451 -12.90 37.85 -8.65
N ALA A 452 -14.08 38.15 -8.10
CA ALA A 452 -14.18 38.76 -6.78
C ALA A 452 -13.63 37.86 -5.68
N VAL A 453 -13.94 36.56 -5.72
CA VAL A 453 -13.40 35.59 -4.76
C VAL A 453 -11.89 35.45 -4.90
N GLN A 454 -11.34 35.34 -6.12
CA GLN A 454 -9.91 35.27 -6.35
C GLN A 454 -9.18 36.54 -5.88
N LEU A 455 -9.70 37.73 -6.17
CA LEU A 455 -9.13 38.99 -5.69
C LEU A 455 -9.06 39.08 -4.15
N ILE A 456 -10.04 38.50 -3.46
CA ILE A 456 -10.04 38.40 -1.99
C ILE A 456 -9.00 37.36 -1.53
N LEU A 457 -9.01 36.17 -2.12
CA LEU A 457 -8.11 35.07 -1.76
C LEU A 457 -6.63 35.39 -2.04
N ASP A 458 -6.36 36.25 -3.03
CA ASP A 458 -5.04 36.78 -3.40
C ASP A 458 -4.61 37.97 -2.52
N GLY A 459 -5.47 38.46 -1.61
CA GLY A 459 -5.18 39.58 -0.73
C GLY A 459 -5.09 40.93 -1.44
N ARG A 460 -5.70 41.09 -2.61
CA ARG A 460 -5.63 42.33 -3.42
C ARG A 460 -6.64 43.39 -3.03
N MET A 461 -7.63 43.04 -2.21
CA MET A 461 -8.64 43.95 -1.68
C MET A 461 -8.15 44.58 -0.37
N LYS A 462 -8.30 45.90 -0.21
CA LYS A 462 -7.94 46.62 1.03
C LYS A 462 -8.95 46.42 2.15
N PHE A 463 -10.22 46.17 1.81
CA PHE A 463 -11.29 45.95 2.79
C PHE A 463 -12.10 44.69 2.50
N VAL A 464 -12.13 43.80 3.50
CA VAL A 464 -13.07 42.68 3.60
C VAL A 464 -13.66 42.67 5.01
N GLY A 465 -14.96 42.91 5.13
CA GLY A 465 -15.67 42.92 6.40
C GLY A 465 -16.65 41.76 6.49
N THR A 466 -17.09 41.42 7.70
CA THR A 466 -18.19 40.49 7.93
C THR A 466 -19.28 41.12 8.77
N VAL A 467 -20.53 40.71 8.54
CA VAL A 467 -21.65 41.08 9.40
C VAL A 467 -21.50 40.36 10.75
N ARG A 468 -21.68 41.10 11.85
CA ARG A 468 -21.52 40.58 13.23
C ARG A 468 -22.38 39.32 13.45
N ASN A 469 -21.79 38.31 14.09
CA ASN A 469 -22.41 37.02 14.42
C ASN A 469 -22.90 36.20 13.21
N ARG A 470 -22.36 36.45 12.02
CA ARG A 470 -22.59 35.61 10.84
C ARG A 470 -21.27 35.20 10.20
N ARG A 471 -21.18 33.92 9.85
CA ARG A 471 -20.05 33.30 9.12
C ARG A 471 -20.57 32.58 7.90
N ASP A 472 -21.13 33.34 6.97
CA ASP A 472 -21.65 32.82 5.70
C ASP A 472 -21.19 33.70 4.53
N PHE A 473 -21.10 33.12 3.33
CA PHE A 473 -20.62 33.82 2.14
C PHE A 473 -21.39 35.11 1.84
N CYS A 474 -22.69 35.15 2.17
CA CYS A 474 -23.52 36.33 1.97
C CYS A 474 -23.33 37.42 3.04
N SER A 475 -22.64 37.13 4.16
CA SER A 475 -22.27 38.13 5.17
C SER A 475 -20.99 38.89 4.88
N ILE A 476 -20.24 38.47 3.84
CA ILE A 476 -19.00 39.12 3.45
C ILE A 476 -19.32 40.45 2.75
N LEU A 477 -18.72 41.51 3.27
CA LEU A 477 -18.84 42.89 2.81
C LEU A 477 -17.55 43.33 2.14
N ILE A 478 -17.66 43.87 0.93
CA ILE A 478 -16.54 44.42 0.16
C ILE A 478 -16.92 45.77 -0.45
N SER A 479 -15.92 46.57 -0.83
CA SER A 479 -16.14 47.80 -1.61
C SER A 479 -16.45 47.45 -3.07
N GLY A 480 -17.57 47.98 -3.58
CA GLY A 480 -17.97 47.79 -4.97
C GLY A 480 -17.14 48.64 -5.93
N THR A 481 -16.69 49.83 -5.49
CA THR A 481 -15.82 50.69 -6.29
C THR A 481 -14.42 50.10 -6.41
N GLU A 482 -13.85 49.61 -5.32
CA GLU A 482 -12.52 48.97 -5.32
C GLU A 482 -12.52 47.70 -6.18
N LEU A 483 -13.55 46.85 -6.05
CA LEU A 483 -13.69 45.66 -6.87
C LEU A 483 -13.74 46.02 -8.37
N ARG A 484 -14.42 47.11 -8.72
CA ARG A 484 -14.52 47.57 -10.10
C ARG A 484 -13.17 48.03 -10.64
N GLU A 485 -12.40 48.78 -9.85
CA GLU A 485 -11.06 49.24 -10.23
C GLU A 485 -10.10 48.07 -10.44
N LEU A 486 -10.15 47.05 -9.57
CA LEU A 486 -9.27 45.88 -9.64
C LEU A 486 -9.68 44.87 -10.72
N ALA A 487 -10.97 44.79 -11.07
CA ALA A 487 -11.49 43.84 -12.04
C ALA A 487 -11.42 44.31 -13.51
N HIS A 488 -11.29 45.61 -13.76
CA HIS A 488 -11.16 46.16 -15.11
C HIS A 488 -9.71 46.13 -15.61
N GLN A 489 -9.49 45.56 -16.79
CA GLN A 489 -8.20 45.59 -17.49
C GLN A 489 -7.99 46.93 -18.22
N PRO A 490 -6.73 47.34 -18.48
CA PRO A 490 -6.43 48.54 -19.27
C PRO A 490 -7.13 48.50 -20.64
N GLY A 491 -7.55 49.67 -21.13
CA GLY A 491 -8.27 49.78 -22.41
C GLY A 491 -7.49 49.17 -23.59
N HIS A 492 -8.19 48.51 -24.52
CA HIS A 492 -7.62 47.77 -25.65
C HIS A 492 -6.88 48.63 -26.72
N GLY A 493 -6.67 49.93 -26.48
CA GLY A 493 -5.93 50.85 -27.39
C GLY A 493 -6.56 51.11 -28.78
N GLY A 494 -7.49 50.28 -29.24
CA GLY A 494 -8.17 50.42 -30.54
C GLY A 494 -9.48 51.22 -30.52
N ASN A 495 -9.85 51.73 -31.69
CA ASN A 495 -11.10 52.45 -31.91
C ASN A 495 -12.26 51.46 -32.11
N SER A 496 -13.39 51.71 -31.46
CA SER A 496 -14.65 51.01 -31.74
C SER A 496 -15.18 51.34 -33.14
N LEU A 497 -16.04 50.47 -33.70
CA LEU A 497 -16.68 50.74 -35.00
C LEU A 497 -17.46 52.06 -35.03
N ALA A 498 -18.06 52.48 -33.91
CA ALA A 498 -18.72 53.79 -33.80
C ALA A 498 -17.73 54.96 -33.89
N GLN A 499 -16.55 54.83 -33.28
CA GLN A 499 -15.47 55.82 -33.40
C GLN A 499 -14.89 55.85 -34.82
N VAL A 500 -14.77 54.70 -35.49
CA VAL A 500 -14.34 54.58 -36.89
C VAL A 500 -15.36 55.23 -37.83
N GLN A 501 -16.67 55.01 -37.60
CA GLN A 501 -17.74 55.65 -38.34
C GLN A 501 -17.66 57.18 -38.25
N ALA A 502 -17.49 57.72 -37.04
CA ALA A 502 -17.33 59.16 -36.83
C ALA A 502 -16.06 59.69 -37.50
N ALA A 503 -14.96 58.94 -37.43
CA ALA A 503 -13.68 59.33 -38.00
C ALA A 503 -13.68 59.32 -39.54
N LEU A 504 -14.33 58.35 -40.19
CA LEU A 504 -14.43 58.24 -41.66
C LEU A 504 -15.64 58.98 -42.23
N LYS A 505 -16.46 59.62 -41.38
CA LYS A 505 -17.68 60.37 -41.74
C LYS A 505 -18.61 59.58 -42.69
N THR A 506 -18.72 58.28 -42.45
CA THR A 506 -19.50 57.35 -43.27
C THR A 506 -20.61 56.68 -42.45
N THR A 507 -21.32 55.72 -43.03
CA THR A 507 -22.41 54.98 -42.37
C THR A 507 -21.91 53.71 -41.67
N ASP A 508 -22.62 53.24 -40.63
CA ASP A 508 -22.33 51.96 -39.95
C ASP A 508 -22.32 50.79 -40.95
N VAL A 509 -23.22 50.82 -41.95
CA VAL A 509 -23.27 49.83 -43.06
C VAL A 509 -21.95 49.79 -43.82
N THR A 510 -21.38 50.96 -44.12
CA THR A 510 -20.10 51.06 -44.85
C THR A 510 -18.92 50.60 -43.98
N VAL A 511 -18.87 50.97 -42.69
CA VAL A 511 -17.81 50.53 -41.78
C VAL A 511 -17.83 49.01 -41.59
N ARG A 512 -19.03 48.41 -41.43
CA ARG A 512 -19.17 46.96 -41.35
C ARG A 512 -18.73 46.29 -42.65
N ALA A 513 -19.15 46.82 -43.81
CA ALA A 513 -18.73 46.30 -45.10
C ALA A 513 -17.21 46.37 -45.30
N LEU A 514 -16.57 47.47 -44.89
CA LEU A 514 -15.11 47.63 -44.93
C LEU A 514 -14.38 46.60 -44.06
N THR A 515 -14.87 46.33 -42.85
CA THR A 515 -14.28 45.30 -41.97
C THR A 515 -14.59 43.87 -42.44
N GLN A 516 -15.76 43.64 -43.06
CA GLN A 516 -16.19 42.32 -43.51
C GLN A 516 -15.47 41.88 -44.79
N HIS A 517 -15.20 42.81 -45.71
CA HIS A 517 -14.47 42.56 -46.95
C HIS A 517 -12.95 42.72 -46.79
N GLY A 518 -12.46 42.93 -45.56
CA GLY A 518 -11.03 42.96 -45.24
C GLY A 518 -10.28 44.23 -45.68
N HIS A 519 -10.98 45.28 -46.12
CA HIS A 519 -10.35 46.55 -46.51
C HIS A 519 -9.90 47.41 -45.32
N LEU A 520 -10.43 47.12 -44.14
CA LEU A 520 -10.03 47.76 -42.89
C LEU A 520 -9.74 46.64 -41.88
N ALA A 521 -8.47 46.49 -41.50
CA ALA A 521 -8.08 45.42 -40.57
C ALA A 521 -8.74 45.66 -39.21
N CYS A 522 -9.42 44.64 -38.69
CA CYS A 522 -10.07 44.70 -37.39
C CYS A 522 -9.75 43.47 -36.56
N ASP A 523 -9.51 43.69 -35.28
CA ASP A 523 -9.33 42.64 -34.29
C ASP A 523 -10.61 42.50 -33.47
N THR A 524 -10.97 41.26 -33.13
CA THR A 524 -12.05 41.01 -32.19
C THR A 524 -11.46 40.93 -30.79
N VAL A 525 -11.68 41.96 -29.99
CA VAL A 525 -11.22 42.02 -28.61
C VAL A 525 -12.39 41.95 -27.64
N ILE A 526 -12.12 41.48 -26.43
CA ILE A 526 -13.09 41.48 -25.34
C ILE A 526 -13.17 42.90 -24.79
N ASN A 527 -14.36 43.49 -24.76
CA ASN A 527 -14.53 44.83 -24.23
C ASN A 527 -14.18 44.84 -22.71
N PRO A 528 -13.26 45.72 -22.26
CA PRO A 528 -12.73 45.72 -20.89
C PRO A 528 -13.78 46.05 -19.81
N ILE A 529 -14.92 46.61 -20.22
CA ILE A 529 -15.99 47.08 -19.31
C ILE A 529 -17.16 46.10 -19.26
N ASN A 530 -17.58 45.53 -20.38
CA ASN A 530 -18.76 44.66 -20.44
C ASN A 530 -18.46 43.21 -20.88
N ARG A 531 -17.20 42.91 -21.18
CA ARG A 531 -16.66 41.62 -21.63
C ARG A 531 -17.38 40.98 -22.83
N ARG A 532 -18.13 41.75 -23.62
CA ARG A 532 -18.69 41.27 -24.89
C ARG A 532 -17.62 41.37 -25.99
N PRO A 533 -17.57 40.41 -26.93
CA PRO A 533 -16.71 40.51 -28.10
C PRO A 533 -17.08 41.76 -28.90
N GLN A 534 -16.09 42.59 -29.18
CA GLN A 534 -16.26 43.80 -29.97
C GLN A 534 -15.13 43.90 -31.00
N LYS A 535 -15.50 44.26 -32.23
CA LYS A 535 -14.51 44.59 -33.26
C LYS A 535 -13.91 45.96 -32.99
N ILE A 536 -12.59 46.01 -32.96
CA ILE A 536 -11.82 47.25 -32.86
C ILE A 536 -10.93 47.41 -34.08
N VAL A 537 -10.56 48.65 -34.38
CA VAL A 537 -9.65 49.01 -35.45
C VAL A 537 -8.51 49.78 -34.83
N HIS A 538 -7.28 49.34 -35.08
CA HIS A 538 -6.10 50.00 -34.54
C HIS A 538 -6.01 51.45 -35.06
N PRO A 539 -5.57 52.42 -34.24
CA PRO A 539 -5.45 53.82 -34.67
C PRO A 539 -4.53 53.99 -35.90
N ASP A 540 -3.46 53.18 -35.99
CA ASP A 540 -2.51 53.20 -37.10
C ASP A 540 -3.14 52.72 -38.41
N GLU A 541 -3.98 51.69 -38.32
CA GLU A 541 -4.73 51.16 -39.45
C GLU A 541 -5.78 52.15 -39.96
N LEU A 542 -6.48 52.82 -39.04
CA LEU A 542 -7.42 53.88 -39.39
C LEU A 542 -6.72 55.07 -40.05
N LYS A 543 -5.51 55.41 -39.59
CA LYS A 543 -4.69 56.47 -40.19
C LYS A 543 -4.21 56.08 -41.59
N ARG A 544 -3.66 54.87 -41.76
CA ARG A 544 -3.28 54.30 -43.07
C ARG A 544 -4.43 54.35 -44.07
N PHE A 545 -5.62 53.95 -43.63
CA PHE A 545 -6.81 53.93 -44.49
C PHE A 545 -7.20 55.34 -44.95
N LYS A 546 -7.16 56.35 -44.07
CA LYS A 546 -7.43 57.76 -44.42
C LYS A 546 -6.40 58.38 -45.36
N GLU A 547 -5.13 57.98 -45.23
CA GLU A 547 -4.04 58.44 -46.09
C GLU A 547 -4.10 57.81 -47.49
N THR A 548 -4.53 56.55 -47.57
CA THR A 548 -4.57 55.80 -48.82
C THR A 548 -5.87 56.03 -49.59
N TYR A 549 -7.01 56.11 -48.90
CA TYR A 549 -8.33 56.12 -49.50
C TYR A 549 -9.15 57.36 -49.09
N VAL A 550 -9.98 57.83 -50.01
CA VAL A 550 -10.94 58.91 -49.77
C VAL A 550 -12.30 58.50 -50.32
N SER A 551 -13.35 58.77 -49.55
CA SER A 551 -14.72 58.50 -50.00
C SER A 551 -15.17 59.53 -51.03
N LEU A 552 -16.01 59.13 -51.97
CA LEU A 552 -16.54 60.05 -52.99
C LEU A 552 -17.30 61.24 -52.39
N SER A 553 -17.98 61.04 -51.25
CA SER A 553 -18.71 62.09 -50.53
C SER A 553 -17.79 63.08 -49.81
N GLU A 554 -16.65 62.62 -49.29
CA GLU A 554 -15.64 63.49 -48.68
C GLU A 554 -14.88 64.28 -49.77
N LEU A 555 -14.52 63.62 -50.87
CA LEU A 555 -13.87 64.27 -52.00
C LEU A 555 -14.76 65.32 -52.68
N ALA A 556 -16.08 65.08 -52.76
CA ALA A 556 -17.05 66.05 -53.26
C ALA A 556 -17.13 67.31 -52.39
N LYS A 557 -17.01 67.16 -51.06
CA LYS A 557 -16.95 68.29 -50.12
C LYS A 557 -15.63 69.04 -50.24
N GLU A 558 -14.50 68.32 -50.33
CA GLU A 558 -13.17 68.93 -50.52
C GLU A 558 -13.12 69.76 -51.82
N ARG A 559 -13.71 69.27 -52.92
CA ARG A 559 -13.71 69.92 -54.25
C ARG A 559 -14.91 70.84 -54.53
N LYS A 560 -15.77 71.10 -53.53
CA LYS A 560 -17.02 71.88 -53.67
C LYS A 560 -17.85 71.51 -54.91
N SER A 561 -17.92 70.22 -55.21
CA SER A 561 -18.52 69.70 -56.45
C SER A 561 -19.66 68.71 -56.14
N GLN A 562 -20.57 68.51 -57.09
CA GLN A 562 -21.65 67.53 -56.92
C GLN A 562 -21.12 66.10 -57.13
N ILE A 563 -21.54 65.17 -56.25
CA ILE A 563 -21.11 63.76 -56.23
C ILE A 563 -21.30 63.09 -57.60
N GLY A 564 -22.45 63.32 -58.26
CA GLY A 564 -22.75 62.74 -59.58
C GLY A 564 -21.92 63.30 -60.74
N HIS A 565 -21.40 64.53 -60.60
CA HIS A 565 -20.49 65.13 -61.59
C HIS A 565 -19.07 64.56 -61.43
N LEU A 566 -18.61 64.37 -60.19
CA LEU A 566 -17.31 63.74 -59.91
C LEU A 566 -17.27 62.28 -60.35
N LYS A 567 -18.36 61.53 -60.15
CA LYS A 567 -18.44 60.14 -60.62
C LYS A 567 -18.31 60.05 -62.15
N ARG A 568 -19.06 60.87 -62.90
CA ARG A 568 -18.95 60.95 -64.37
C ARG A 568 -17.58 61.42 -64.84
N SER A 569 -16.94 62.34 -64.12
CA SER A 569 -15.59 62.79 -64.42
C SER A 569 -14.56 61.68 -64.26
N PHE A 570 -14.68 60.83 -63.23
CA PHE A 570 -13.77 59.69 -63.03
C PHE A 570 -14.02 58.56 -64.02
N GLU A 571 -15.28 58.30 -64.38
CA GLU A 571 -15.64 57.34 -65.43
C GLU A 571 -15.10 57.75 -66.81
N ASN A 572 -15.18 59.05 -67.15
CA ASN A 572 -14.65 59.58 -68.42
C ASN A 572 -13.11 59.57 -68.49
N GLU A 573 -12.43 59.62 -67.35
CA GLU A 573 -10.96 59.57 -67.25
C GLU A 573 -10.41 58.16 -66.95
N GLY A 574 -11.28 57.15 -66.89
CA GLY A 574 -10.90 55.75 -66.70
C GLY A 574 -10.39 55.40 -65.29
N ILE A 575 -10.77 56.16 -64.26
CA ILE A 575 -10.42 55.84 -62.87
C ILE A 575 -11.49 54.95 -62.25
N ASP A 576 -11.13 53.67 -62.11
CA ASP A 576 -11.98 52.70 -61.43
C ASP A 576 -11.94 52.91 -59.90
N PRO A 577 -13.09 52.75 -59.21
CA PRO A 577 -13.15 52.80 -57.76
C PRO A 577 -12.34 51.66 -57.13
N ALA A 578 -11.42 52.03 -56.24
CA ALA A 578 -10.52 51.07 -55.61
C ALA A 578 -11.25 50.15 -54.60
N ILE A 579 -12.40 50.57 -54.08
CA ILE A 579 -13.25 49.77 -53.19
C ILE A 579 -14.72 50.04 -53.52
N GLU A 580 -15.42 49.02 -54.02
CA GLU A 580 -16.87 49.00 -54.21
C GLU A 580 -17.53 48.01 -53.25
N LEU A 581 -18.46 48.51 -52.43
CA LEU A 581 -19.07 47.74 -51.33
C LEU A 581 -20.59 47.54 -51.50
N GLY A 582 -21.11 47.69 -52.73
CA GLY A 582 -22.53 47.53 -53.07
C GLY A 582 -23.37 48.81 -52.94
N ALA A 583 -24.66 48.72 -53.33
CA ALA A 583 -25.54 49.88 -53.60
C ALA A 583 -25.82 50.82 -52.41
N ASN A 584 -25.59 50.39 -51.17
CA ASN A 584 -25.89 51.18 -49.95
C ASN A 584 -24.63 51.56 -49.15
N ALA A 585 -23.43 51.28 -49.66
CA ALA A 585 -22.16 51.59 -49.02
C ALA A 585 -21.39 52.67 -49.80
N ALA A 586 -20.57 53.45 -49.11
CA ALA A 586 -19.77 54.48 -49.77
C ALA A 586 -18.69 53.87 -50.67
N THR A 587 -18.53 54.43 -51.87
CA THR A 587 -17.44 54.10 -52.80
C THR A 587 -16.17 54.87 -52.42
N PHE A 588 -15.02 54.18 -52.37
CA PHE A 588 -13.73 54.78 -52.06
C PHE A 588 -12.77 54.74 -53.25
N TYR A 589 -12.00 55.80 -53.40
CA TYR A 589 -10.95 55.95 -54.41
C TYR A 589 -9.59 56.09 -53.73
N ARG A 590 -8.51 55.65 -54.37
CA ARG A 590 -7.15 55.88 -53.87
C ARG A 590 -6.78 57.34 -54.07
N ARG A 591 -6.29 58.01 -53.01
CA ARG A 591 -5.92 59.44 -53.06
C ARG A 591 -4.86 59.73 -54.14
N SER A 592 -3.94 58.79 -54.40
CA SER A 592 -2.93 58.90 -55.47
C SER A 592 -3.53 59.09 -56.86
N ASP A 593 -4.62 58.36 -57.14
CA ASP A 593 -5.19 58.27 -58.47
C ASP A 593 -6.05 59.52 -58.73
N VAL A 594 -6.74 60.02 -57.70
CA VAL A 594 -7.53 61.25 -57.81
C VAL A 594 -6.69 62.53 -57.79
N ALA A 595 -5.47 62.48 -57.24
CA ALA A 595 -4.57 63.65 -57.18
C ALA A 595 -3.97 64.00 -58.55
N GLN A 596 -3.78 63.03 -59.43
CA GLN A 596 -3.21 63.26 -60.78
C GLN A 596 -4.12 64.11 -61.68
N ILE A 597 -5.44 64.10 -61.46
CA ILE A 597 -6.41 64.87 -62.23
C ILE A 597 -6.40 66.37 -61.90
N ALA A 598 -5.87 66.76 -60.72
CA ALA A 598 -5.93 68.16 -60.26
C ALA A 598 -5.03 69.14 -61.06
N GLN A 599 -4.31 68.70 -62.11
CA GLN A 599 -3.33 69.51 -62.83
C GLN A 599 -3.64 69.84 -64.31
N SER A 600 -4.82 69.54 -64.86
CA SER A 600 -5.17 69.91 -66.25
C SER A 600 -6.38 70.85 -66.34
N PRO A 601 -6.21 72.14 -66.73
CA PRO A 601 -7.32 73.07 -66.94
C PRO A 601 -7.78 73.19 -68.41
N GLU A 602 -9.11 73.32 -68.54
CA GLU A 602 -9.90 73.99 -69.60
C GLU A 602 -9.89 73.49 -71.07
N ALA A 603 -11.08 73.13 -71.56
CA ALA A 603 -11.60 73.59 -72.85
C ALA A 603 -13.13 73.42 -72.97
N GLY A 604 -13.82 74.47 -73.42
CA GLY A 604 -15.06 74.33 -74.20
C GLY A 604 -16.37 74.84 -73.61
N ARG A 605 -16.51 76.16 -73.39
CA ARG A 605 -17.82 76.83 -73.36
C ARG A 605 -18.33 76.98 -74.80
N GLY A 606 -19.46 76.35 -75.11
CA GLY A 606 -20.24 76.57 -76.34
C GLY A 606 -21.69 76.95 -76.00
N SER A 607 -22.00 78.24 -76.19
CA SER A 607 -23.34 78.81 -76.20
C SER A 607 -24.07 78.42 -77.49
N ILE A 608 -25.39 78.16 -77.44
CA ILE A 608 -26.42 78.76 -78.33
C ILE A 608 -27.81 78.60 -77.71
N LEU A 609 -28.59 79.65 -77.96
CA LEU A 609 -29.93 80.07 -77.56
C LEU A 609 -31.13 79.22 -78.06
N SER A 610 -32.18 79.21 -77.22
CA SER A 610 -33.60 79.56 -77.44
C SER A 610 -34.55 78.79 -78.40
N GLN A 611 -35.82 78.81 -77.94
CA GLN A 611 -37.14 78.56 -78.58
C GLN A 611 -37.62 77.09 -78.51
N ALA A 612 -38.73 76.69 -77.88
CA ALA A 612 -40.11 77.19 -77.65
C ALA A 612 -41.13 76.32 -78.41
N ALA A 613 -42.11 75.76 -77.66
CA ALA A 613 -43.39 75.09 -78.05
C ALA A 613 -43.29 73.86 -78.97
N ASP A 614 -43.98 72.74 -78.78
CA ASP A 614 -45.22 72.38 -78.05
C ASP A 614 -45.05 71.16 -77.12
#